data_AF-A0A0R3VZM9-F1
#
_entry.id   AF-A0A0R3VZM9-F1
#
_cell.length_a   1.000
_cell.length_b   1.000
_cell.length_c   1.000
_cell.angle_alpha   90.00
_cell.angle_beta   90.00
_cell.angle_gamma   90.00
#
_symmetry.space_group_name_H-M   'P 1'
#
loop_
_entity.id
_entity.type
_entity.pdbx_description
1 polymer ?
#
loop_
_entity_poly.entity_id
_entity_poly.type
_entity_poly.pdbx_seq_one_letter_code
_entity_poly.pdbx_strand_id
1 'polypeptide(L)' 'LLTRLRSGRRLDPPCDTPSRMKRLMGECWEWEPSSRPSFAEIDCSLHGRFMRPISGVTTAGPPPLPAKE' A
#
# COMPACT_ATOMS: atom_id res chain seq x y z
N LEU A 1 13.53 -15.58 -12.42
CA LEU A 1 12.98 -14.47 -11.60
C LEU A 1 11.57 -14.77 -11.06
N LEU A 2 10.59 -15.06 -11.92
CA LEU A 2 9.20 -15.37 -11.53
C LEU A 2 9.07 -16.48 -10.47
N THR A 3 9.90 -17.52 -10.53
CA THR A 3 9.92 -18.60 -9.54
C THR A 3 10.17 -18.11 -8.12
N ARG A 4 11.02 -17.09 -7.93
CA ARG A 4 11.31 -16.51 -6.61
C ARG A 4 10.09 -15.76 -6.06
N LEU A 5 9.34 -15.08 -6.94
CA LEU A 5 8.15 -14.33 -6.54
C LEU A 5 6.97 -15.26 -6.22
N ARG A 6 6.79 -16.33 -7.01
CA ARG A 6 5.79 -17.38 -6.77
C ARG A 6 6.03 -18.13 -5.46
N SER A 7 7.29 -18.31 -5.05
CA SER A 7 7.63 -18.90 -3.75
C SER A 7 7.48 -17.92 -2.57
N GLY A 8 6.82 -16.78 -2.77
CA GLY A 8 6.61 -15.77 -1.74
C GLY A 8 7.83 -14.91 -1.39
N ARG A 9 9.00 -15.10 -2.03
CA ARG A 9 10.16 -14.26 -1.71
C ARG A 9 9.99 -12.85 -2.24
N ARG A 10 10.43 -11.89 -1.43
CA ARG A 10 10.55 -10.47 -1.77
C ARG A 10 11.94 -9.95 -1.44
N LEU A 11 12.20 -8.69 -1.73
CA LEU A 11 13.46 -8.05 -1.38
C LEU A 11 13.53 -7.88 0.13
N ASP A 12 14.73 -8.11 0.68
CA ASP A 12 14.99 -7.75 2.07
C ASP A 12 15.00 -6.22 2.20
N PRO A 13 14.40 -5.67 3.26
CA PRO A 13 14.44 -4.24 3.50
C PRO A 13 15.88 -3.80 3.80
N PRO A 14 16.26 -2.57 3.40
CA PRO A 14 17.52 -1.96 3.84
C PRO A 14 17.67 -1.94 5.36
N CYS A 15 18.92 -1.81 5.82
CA CYS A 15 19.20 -1.57 7.24
C CYS A 15 18.41 -0.35 7.75
N ASP A 16 17.98 -0.40 9.01
CA ASP A 16 17.20 0.66 9.67
C ASP A 16 15.83 0.98 9.06
N THR A 17 15.30 0.13 8.18
CA THR A 17 13.93 0.28 7.67
C THR A 17 12.93 0.19 8.83
N PRO A 18 12.07 1.21 9.06
CA PRO A 18 11.07 1.16 10.11
C PRO A 18 10.13 -0.03 9.94
N SER A 19 9.78 -0.72 11.03
CA SER A 19 8.91 -1.91 10.99
C SER A 19 7.58 -1.66 10.28
N ARG A 20 7.02 -0.45 10.41
CA ARG A 20 5.80 -0.03 9.70
C ARG A 20 5.98 -0.03 8.19
N MET A 21 7.11 0.45 7.69
CA MET A 21 7.42 0.47 6.26
C MET A 21 7.66 -0.96 5.75
N LYS A 22 8.39 -1.79 6.50
CA LYS A 22 8.56 -3.22 6.16
C LYS A 22 7.21 -3.93 6.01
N ARG A 23 6.26 -3.66 6.92
CA ARG A 23 4.91 -4.22 6.86
C ARG A 23 4.14 -3.73 5.64
N LEU A 24 4.12 -2.41 5.41
CA LEU A 24 3.43 -1.80 4.27
C LEU A 24 3.96 -2.32 2.92
N MET A 25 5.29 -2.46 2.78
CA MET A 25 5.89 -3.07 1.59
C MET A 25 5.42 -4.52 1.40
N GLY A 26 5.32 -5.30 2.49
CA GLY A 26 4.76 -6.65 2.45
C GLY A 26 3.32 -6.69 1.94
N GLU A 27 2.45 -5.84 2.49
CA GLU A 27 1.04 -5.70 2.08
C GLU A 27 0.93 -5.33 0.58
N CYS A 28 1.74 -4.38 0.10
CA CYS A 28 1.81 -4.01 -1.32
C CYS A 28 2.34 -5.13 -2.24
N TRP A 29 3.07 -6.08 -1.67
CA TRP A 29 3.73 -7.16 -2.38
C TRP A 29 2.97 -8.49 -2.34
N GLU A 30 1.74 -8.50 -1.84
CA GLU A 30 0.88 -9.67 -1.87
C GLU A 30 0.73 -10.22 -3.30
N TRP A 31 0.75 -11.56 -3.38
CA TRP A 31 0.67 -12.25 -4.68
C TRP A 31 -0.63 -11.92 -5.40
N GLU A 32 -1.73 -12.07 -4.66
CA GLU A 32 -3.08 -11.81 -5.13
C GLU A 32 -3.32 -10.28 -5.22
N PRO A 33 -3.64 -9.72 -6.41
CA PRO A 33 -3.85 -8.29 -6.56
C PRO A 33 -4.95 -7.73 -5.66
N SER A 34 -6.00 -8.51 -5.42
CA SER A 34 -7.12 -8.11 -4.55
C SER A 34 -6.75 -8.04 -3.06
N SER A 35 -5.61 -8.62 -2.66
CA SER A 35 -5.10 -8.55 -1.28
C SER A 35 -4.18 -7.35 -1.03
N ARG A 36 -3.86 -6.57 -2.07
CA ARG A 36 -3.01 -5.38 -1.94
C ARG A 36 -3.83 -4.19 -1.43
N PRO A 37 -3.25 -3.31 -0.61
CA PRO A 37 -3.93 -2.13 -0.12
C PRO A 37 -4.22 -1.15 -1.27
N SER A 38 -5.32 -0.43 -1.16
CA SER A 38 -5.61 0.73 -1.99
C SER A 38 -4.67 1.89 -1.68
N PHE A 39 -4.53 2.83 -2.61
CA PHE A 39 -3.73 4.04 -2.35
C PHE A 39 -4.25 4.86 -1.16
N ALA A 40 -5.56 4.86 -0.89
CA ALA A 40 -6.14 5.51 0.28
C ALA A 40 -5.67 4.86 1.60
N GLU A 41 -5.57 3.53 1.63
CA GLU A 41 -5.04 2.79 2.80
C GLU A 41 -3.53 2.98 2.95
N ILE A 42 -2.79 3.07 1.84
CA ILE A 42 -1.35 3.39 1.84
C ILE A 42 -1.14 4.80 2.43
N ASP A 43 -1.89 5.79 1.96
CA ASP A 43 -1.81 7.18 2.45
C ASP A 43 -2.08 7.27 3.95
N CYS A 44 -3.18 6.66 4.42
CA CYS A 44 -3.48 6.52 5.85
C CYS A 44 -2.32 5.84 6.62
N SER A 45 -1.70 4.84 5.99
CA SER A 45 -0.57 4.08 6.54
C SER A 45 0.78 4.77 6.43
N LEU A 46 0.90 5.93 5.79
CA LEU A 46 2.11 6.75 5.77
C LEU A 46 1.95 7.94 6.72
N HIS A 47 0.85 8.68 6.60
CA HIS A 47 0.64 9.92 7.34
C HIS A 47 0.19 9.70 8.79
N GLY A 48 -0.13 8.44 9.16
CA GLY A 48 -0.67 8.15 10.49
C GLY A 48 -2.15 8.43 10.51
N ARG A 49 -2.90 7.68 11.32
CA ARG A 49 -4.36 7.81 11.42
C ARG A 49 -4.69 9.24 11.87
N PHE A 50 -4.91 10.15 10.92
CA PHE A 50 -5.53 11.43 11.19
C PHE A 50 -6.84 11.11 11.92
N MET A 51 -7.01 11.62 13.13
CA MET A 51 -8.35 11.80 13.65
C MET A 51 -9.18 12.48 12.55
N ARG A 52 -10.29 11.85 12.19
CA ARG A 52 -11.26 12.40 11.23
C ARG A 52 -11.64 13.81 11.71
N PRO A 53 -11.57 14.87 10.89
CA PRO A 53 -12.45 16.00 11.11
C PRO A 53 -13.88 15.52 10.87
N ILE A 54 -14.73 15.94 11.79
CA ILE A 54 -16.17 15.67 11.88
C ILE A 54 -16.88 15.99 10.56
N SER A 55 -17.85 15.12 10.21
CA SER A 55 -19.02 15.30 9.34
C SER A 55 -18.95 16.36 8.22
N GLY A 56 -18.84 15.90 6.96
CA GLY A 56 -19.34 16.68 5.82
C GLY A 56 -18.45 16.79 4.59
N VAL A 57 -17.22 16.27 4.58
CA VAL A 57 -16.38 16.34 3.37
C VAL A 57 -16.65 15.11 2.49
N THR A 58 -17.20 15.37 1.31
CA THR A 58 -17.39 14.39 0.24
C THR A 58 -16.05 13.75 -0.08
N THR A 59 -16.00 12.42 0.05
CA THR A 59 -14.93 11.57 -0.47
C THR A 59 -14.82 11.79 -1.98
N ALA A 60 -13.96 12.72 -2.41
CA ALA A 60 -13.42 12.67 -3.75
C ALA A 60 -12.58 11.38 -3.79
N GLY A 61 -13.08 10.37 -4.50
CA GLY A 61 -12.33 9.15 -4.75
C GLY A 61 -10.96 9.48 -5.35
N PRO A 62 -9.99 8.54 -5.26
CA PRO A 62 -8.68 8.74 -5.86
C PRO A 62 -8.83 9.16 -7.34
N PRO A 63 -7.97 10.06 -7.84
CA PRO A 63 -8.04 10.51 -9.22
C PRO A 63 -8.04 9.30 -10.16
N PRO A 64 -8.87 9.31 -11.23
CA PRO A 64 -8.94 8.20 -12.16
C PRO A 64 -7.55 7.93 -12.71
N LEU A 65 -7.13 6.66 -12.63
CA LEU A 65 -5.87 6.24 -13.23
C LEU A 65 -5.89 6.59 -14.73
N PRO A 66 -4.76 7.03 -15.30
CA PRO A 66 -4.67 7.23 -16.74
C PRO A 66 -5.08 5.94 -17.45
N ALA A 67 -5.88 6.06 -18.51
CA ALA A 67 -6.24 4.93 -19.35
C ALA A 67 -4.95 4.26 -19.84
N LYS A 68 -4.89 2.92 -19.74
CA LYS A 68 -3.80 2.19 -20.38
C LYS A 68 -4.04 2.22 -21.88
N GLU A 69 -3.09 2.81 -22.61
CA GLU A 69 -3.00 2.74 -24.07
C GLU A 69 -2.53 1.35 -24.54
#